data_AF-A0A7C1M4Y6-F1
#
_entry.id   AF-A0A7C1M4Y6-F1
#
_cell.length_a   1.000
_cell.length_b   1.000
_cell.length_c   1.000
_cell.angle_alpha   90.00
_cell.angle_beta   90.00
_cell.angle_gamma   90.00
#
_symmetry.space_group_name_H-M   'P 1'
#
loop_
_entity.id
_entity.type
_entity.pdbx_description
1 polymer ?
#
loop_
_entity_poly.entity_id
_entity_poly.type
_entity_poly.pdbx_seq_one_letter_code
_entity_poly.pdbx_strand_id
1 'polypeptide(L)'
;MGNTGIHVTPLCFGASRTNDEGLIRFALDKGINFLDTGRSYARGNNERLVGRAVKGKRQEVVIQSKMHLEPDELIYEGKGRRGHTEIKEILGKRIAESLEALATGYIDIMLFHSAEHEYLTYHEAVNEFYEKQ
;
A
#
# COMPACT_ATOMS: atom_id res chain seq x y z
N MET A 1 -7.00 -14.56 2.72
CA MET A 1 -5.59 -14.10 2.73
C MET A 1 -4.98 -14.43 4.08
N GLY A 2 -4.05 -15.39 4.14
CA GLY A 2 -3.51 -15.87 5.44
C GLY A 2 -4.62 -16.23 6.43
N ASN A 3 -4.45 -15.88 7.70
CA ASN A 3 -5.44 -16.04 8.77
C ASN A 3 -6.18 -14.72 9.12
N THR A 4 -6.30 -13.80 8.16
CA THR A 4 -6.82 -12.43 8.42
C THR A 4 -8.34 -12.32 8.36
N GLY A 5 -9.04 -13.33 7.83
CA GLY A 5 -10.46 -13.23 7.50
C GLY A 5 -10.77 -12.41 6.23
N ILE A 6 -9.77 -11.83 5.56
CA ILE A 6 -9.95 -11.14 4.28
C ILE A 6 -10.16 -12.16 3.16
N HIS A 7 -11.31 -12.08 2.48
CA HIS A 7 -11.68 -12.94 1.36
C HIS A 7 -11.43 -12.24 0.02
N VAL A 8 -10.61 -12.86 -0.83
CA VAL A 8 -10.23 -12.34 -2.14
C VAL A 8 -10.54 -13.36 -3.23
N THR A 9 -10.77 -12.89 -4.45
CA THR A 9 -10.81 -13.74 -5.63
C THR A 9 -9.45 -14.42 -5.87
N PRO A 10 -9.41 -15.65 -6.42
CA PRO A 10 -8.16 -16.32 -6.77
C PRO A 10 -7.30 -15.55 -7.78
N LEU A 11 -7.92 -14.68 -8.57
CA LEU A 11 -7.27 -13.77 -9.49
C LEU A 11 -7.24 -12.36 -8.89
N CYS A 12 -6.05 -11.75 -8.87
CA CYS A 12 -5.83 -10.36 -8.52
C CYS A 12 -5.65 -9.52 -9.80
N PHE A 13 -6.21 -8.31 -9.82
CA PHE A 13 -5.92 -7.34 -10.87
C PHE A 13 -4.73 -6.46 -10.46
N GLY A 14 -3.59 -6.66 -11.12
CA GLY A 14 -2.40 -5.81 -10.96
C GLY A 14 -2.55 -4.50 -11.72
N ALA A 15 -2.78 -3.39 -11.01
CA ALA A 15 -3.04 -2.09 -11.61
C ALA A 15 -1.78 -1.38 -12.15
N SER A 16 -0.58 -1.82 -11.76
CA SER A 16 0.69 -1.11 -12.02
C SER A 16 0.98 -0.78 -13.49
N ARG A 17 0.46 -1.58 -14.42
CA ARG A 17 0.69 -1.47 -15.87
C ARG A 17 -0.43 -0.78 -16.64
N THR A 18 -1.57 -0.51 -16.00
CA THR A 18 -2.70 0.17 -16.65
C THR A 18 -2.71 1.66 -16.32
N ASN A 19 -3.09 2.47 -17.31
CA ASN A 19 -3.52 3.86 -17.16
C ASN A 19 -5.01 4.04 -17.45
N ASP A 20 -5.71 2.94 -17.76
CA ASP A 20 -7.13 2.92 -18.10
C ASP A 20 -7.97 2.48 -16.90
N GLU A 21 -8.82 3.41 -16.45
CA GLU A 21 -9.79 3.21 -15.38
C GLU A 21 -10.89 2.20 -15.79
N GLY A 22 -11.25 2.19 -17.08
CA GLY A 22 -12.26 1.31 -17.65
C GLY A 22 -11.86 -0.16 -17.56
N LEU A 23 -10.57 -0.47 -17.74
CA LEU A 23 -10.06 -1.83 -17.60
C LEU A 23 -10.18 -2.35 -16.16
N ILE A 24 -9.93 -1.49 -15.16
CA ILE A 24 -10.12 -1.84 -13.74
C ILE A 24 -11.61 -2.10 -13.48
N ARG A 25 -12.49 -1.21 -13.94
CA ARG A 25 -13.96 -1.38 -13.78
C ARG A 25 -14.46 -2.64 -14.46
N PHE A 26 -13.97 -2.97 -15.65
CA PHE A 26 -14.30 -4.20 -16.35
C PHE A 26 -13.92 -5.43 -15.52
N ALA A 27 -12.73 -5.45 -14.91
CA ALA A 27 -12.32 -6.54 -14.02
C ALA A 27 -13.27 -6.68 -12.82
N LEU A 28 -13.65 -5.57 -12.18
CA LEU A 28 -14.62 -5.57 -11.08
C LEU A 28 -15.99 -6.10 -11.53
N ASP A 29 -16.47 -5.70 -12.70
CA ASP A 29 -17.76 -6.17 -13.26
C ASP A 29 -17.72 -7.65 -13.67
N LYS A 30 -16.52 -8.25 -13.82
CA LYS A 30 -16.32 -9.70 -13.96
C LYS A 30 -16.20 -10.45 -12.64
N GLY A 31 -16.40 -9.76 -11.51
CA GLY A 31 -16.42 -10.35 -10.18
C GLY A 31 -15.05 -10.41 -9.50
N ILE A 32 -13.99 -9.85 -10.09
CA ILE A 32 -12.71 -9.68 -9.37
C ILE A 32 -12.94 -8.67 -8.26
N ASN A 33 -12.57 -9.02 -7.03
CA ASN A 33 -12.67 -8.10 -5.90
C ASN A 33 -11.30 -7.64 -5.37
N PHE A 34 -10.20 -8.19 -5.90
CA PHE A 34 -8.86 -7.96 -5.36
C PHE A 34 -7.99 -7.15 -6.32
N LEU A 35 -7.60 -5.94 -5.88
CA LEU A 35 -6.80 -5.00 -6.65
C LEU A 35 -5.43 -4.81 -6.00
N ASP A 36 -4.37 -4.83 -6.82
CA ASP A 36 -3.00 -4.58 -6.40
C ASP A 36 -2.46 -3.28 -7.03
N THR A 37 -1.96 -2.38 -6.19
CA THR A 37 -1.35 -1.10 -6.59
C THR A 37 -0.10 -0.82 -5.75
N GLY A 38 0.42 0.41 -5.75
CA GLY A 38 1.61 0.76 -4.98
C GLY A 38 1.92 2.24 -5.05
N ARG A 39 2.42 2.81 -3.94
CA ARG A 39 2.67 4.26 -3.84
C ARG A 39 3.70 4.74 -4.86
N SER A 40 4.74 3.96 -5.13
CA SER A 40 5.80 4.32 -6.10
C SER A 40 5.32 4.27 -7.56
N TYR A 41 4.26 3.53 -7.87
CA TYR A 41 3.79 3.34 -9.24
C TYR A 41 3.26 4.64 -9.84
N ALA A 42 3.87 5.04 -10.96
CA ALA A 42 3.59 6.31 -11.64
C ALA A 42 3.61 7.53 -10.68
N ARG A 43 4.52 7.52 -9.68
CA ARG A 43 4.63 8.55 -8.64
C ARG A 43 3.29 8.80 -7.92
N GLY A 44 2.60 7.71 -7.61
CA GLY A 44 1.31 7.73 -6.91
C GLY A 44 0.08 7.94 -7.78
N ASN A 45 0.23 8.22 -9.07
CA ASN A 45 -0.91 8.37 -9.96
C ASN A 45 -1.67 7.06 -10.19
N ASN A 46 -1.01 5.90 -10.00
CA ASN A 46 -1.68 4.62 -10.12
C ASN A 46 -2.69 4.38 -8.99
N GLU A 47 -2.38 4.79 -7.76
CA GLU A 47 -3.35 4.77 -6.66
C GLU A 47 -4.50 5.75 -6.91
N ARG A 48 -4.23 6.93 -7.48
CA ARG A 48 -5.29 7.87 -7.90
C ARG A 48 -6.21 7.26 -8.96
N LEU A 49 -5.67 6.46 -9.88
CA LEU A 49 -6.45 5.72 -10.87
C LEU A 49 -7.34 4.66 -10.20
N VAL A 50 -6.77 3.85 -9.30
CA VAL A 50 -7.53 2.84 -8.54
C VAL A 50 -8.63 3.48 -7.71
N GLY A 51 -8.33 4.57 -7.00
CA GLY A 51 -9.29 5.31 -6.18
C GLY A 51 -10.51 5.79 -6.98
N ARG A 52 -10.29 6.32 -8.19
CA ARG A 52 -11.39 6.70 -9.09
C ARG A 52 -12.16 5.48 -9.62
N ALA A 53 -11.47 4.39 -9.93
CA ALA A 53 -12.09 3.17 -10.44
C ALA A 53 -13.07 2.54 -9.44
N VAL A 54 -12.73 2.57 -8.14
CA VAL A 54 -13.51 1.94 -7.05
C VAL A 54 -14.54 2.87 -6.41
N LYS A 55 -14.64 4.12 -6.86
CA LYS A 55 -15.59 5.10 -6.30
C LYS A 55 -17.01 4.54 -6.32
N GLY A 56 -17.66 4.52 -5.16
CA GLY A 56 -19.01 3.96 -4.97
C GLY A 56 -19.06 2.45 -4.70
N LYS A 57 -17.95 1.71 -4.92
CA LYS A 57 -17.84 0.26 -4.66
C LYS A 57 -16.70 -0.09 -3.68
N ARG A 58 -16.13 0.91 -2.98
CA ARG A 58 -14.93 0.74 -2.13
C ARG A 58 -15.06 -0.39 -1.08
N GLN A 59 -16.25 -0.57 -0.52
CA GLN A 59 -16.53 -1.58 0.51
C GLN A 59 -16.65 -3.01 -0.06
N GLU A 60 -16.81 -3.14 -1.38
CA GLU A 60 -16.95 -4.42 -2.07
C GLU A 60 -15.60 -4.96 -2.59
N VAL A 61 -14.54 -4.15 -2.50
CA VAL A 61 -13.22 -4.47 -3.04
C VAL A 61 -12.16 -4.49 -1.94
N VAL A 62 -11.20 -5.38 -2.11
CA VAL A 62 -9.97 -5.47 -1.31
C VAL A 62 -8.86 -4.78 -2.09
N ILE A 63 -8.25 -3.76 -1.49
CA ILE A 63 -7.12 -3.04 -2.07
C ILE A 63 -5.85 -3.40 -1.31
N GLN A 64 -4.89 -3.95 -2.05
CA GLN A 64 -3.51 -4.08 -1.62
C GLN A 64 -2.67 -2.94 -2.21
N SER A 65 -1.99 -2.19 -1.34
CA SER A 65 -0.96 -1.23 -1.75
C SER A 65 0.38 -1.58 -1.10
N LYS A 66 1.42 -0.85 -1.50
CA LYS A 66 2.79 -1.09 -1.09
C LYS A 66 3.53 0.22 -0.89
N MET A 67 4.42 0.23 0.10
CA MET A 67 5.31 1.35 0.38
C MET A 67 6.75 0.88 0.57
N HIS A 68 7.70 1.74 0.24
CA HIS A 68 9.13 1.52 0.42
C HIS A 68 9.63 2.31 1.64
N LEU A 69 10.80 1.90 2.14
CA LEU A 69 11.63 2.72 2.99
C LEU A 69 13.07 2.43 2.58
N GLU A 70 13.73 3.43 1.99
CA GLU A 70 15.07 3.28 1.45
C GLU A 70 16.12 3.86 2.43
N PRO A 71 17.32 3.24 2.55
CA PRO A 71 18.37 3.72 3.44
C PRO A 71 18.77 5.17 3.25
N ASP A 72 18.74 5.67 2.01
CA ASP A 72 19.12 7.03 1.66
C ASP A 72 18.10 8.09 2.09
N GLU A 73 16.91 7.66 2.51
CA GLU A 73 15.88 8.53 3.10
C GLU A 73 16.10 8.79 4.60
N LEU A 74 16.99 8.02 5.25
CA LEU A 74 17.18 8.05 6.70
C LEU A 74 18.40 8.90 7.09
N ILE A 75 18.17 9.99 7.80
CA ILE A 75 19.23 10.86 8.32
C ILE A 75 19.97 10.15 9.47
N TYR A 76 19.24 9.39 10.28
CA TYR A 76 19.80 8.71 11.45
C TYR A 76 20.09 7.23 11.19
N GLU A 77 19.95 6.73 9.95
CA GLU A 77 20.17 5.33 9.58
C GLU A 77 19.36 4.32 10.44
N GLY A 78 18.21 4.75 10.97
CA GLY A 78 17.42 3.95 11.92
C GLY A 78 18.02 3.85 13.34
N LYS A 79 19.16 4.48 13.63
CA LYS A 79 19.86 4.33 14.92
C LYS A 79 19.26 5.21 16.02
N GLY A 80 19.12 4.59 17.20
CA GLY A 80 18.68 5.25 18.42
C GLY A 80 17.25 5.81 18.34
N ARG A 81 16.85 6.57 19.36
CA ARG A 81 15.48 7.09 19.47
C ARG A 81 15.06 7.95 18.27
N ARG A 82 15.99 8.73 17.70
CA ARG A 82 15.69 9.60 16.55
C ARG A 82 15.43 8.80 15.27
N GLY A 83 16.27 7.81 14.95
CA GLY A 83 16.02 6.92 13.81
C GLY A 83 14.73 6.12 13.96
N HIS A 84 14.41 5.66 15.17
CA HIS A 84 13.15 4.98 15.45
C HIS A 84 11.92 5.86 15.15
N THR A 85 11.95 7.11 15.58
CA THR A 85 10.88 8.07 15.31
C THR A 85 10.81 8.43 13.83
N GLU A 86 11.95 8.71 13.19
CA GLU A 86 12.04 9.05 11.76
C GLU A 86 11.40 7.97 10.87
N ILE A 87 11.71 6.70 11.11
CA ILE A 87 11.11 5.58 10.39
C ILE A 87 9.58 5.62 10.49
N LYS A 88 9.03 5.76 11.69
CA LYS A 88 7.57 5.78 11.89
C LYS A 88 6.91 6.99 11.23
N GLU A 89 7.56 8.15 11.26
CA GLU A 89 7.07 9.37 10.61
C GLU A 89 7.03 9.22 9.09
N ILE A 90 8.09 8.67 8.47
CA ILE A 90 8.15 8.41 7.03
C ILE A 90 7.05 7.43 6.63
N LEU A 91 6.94 6.29 7.31
CA LEU A 91 5.91 5.29 7.02
C LEU A 91 4.49 5.85 7.20
N GLY A 92 4.25 6.58 8.29
CA GLY A 92 2.96 7.23 8.57
C GLY A 92 2.58 8.23 7.48
N LYS A 93 3.54 9.04 7.02
CA LYS A 93 3.33 9.97 5.89
C LYS A 93 2.94 9.22 4.62
N ARG A 94 3.62 8.12 4.29
CA ARG A 94 3.31 7.30 3.11
C ARG A 94 1.92 6.69 3.16
N ILE A 95 1.47 6.23 4.32
CA ILE A 95 0.09 5.76 4.52
C ILE A 95 -0.89 6.90 4.23
N ALA A 96 -0.68 8.08 4.82
CA ALA A 96 -1.56 9.24 4.62
C ALA A 96 -1.66 9.64 3.14
N GLU A 97 -0.52 9.70 2.43
CA GLU A 97 -0.47 9.99 1.01
C GLU A 97 -1.18 8.92 0.15
N SER A 98 -1.08 7.65 0.54
CA SER A 98 -1.75 6.53 -0.15
C SER A 98 -3.26 6.59 0.04
N LEU A 99 -3.73 6.86 1.27
CA LEU A 99 -5.14 7.06 1.60
C LEU A 99 -5.75 8.23 0.83
N GLU A 100 -5.04 9.36 0.78
CA GLU A 100 -5.45 10.54 0.00
C GLU A 100 -5.55 10.22 -1.49
N ALA A 101 -4.53 9.53 -2.04
CA ALA A 101 -4.51 9.18 -3.46
C ALA A 101 -5.64 8.21 -3.83
N LEU A 102 -5.88 7.19 -2.99
CA LEU A 102 -6.97 6.24 -3.15
C LEU A 102 -8.35 6.85 -2.83
N ALA A 103 -8.40 8.05 -2.26
CA ALA A 103 -9.60 8.73 -1.81
C ALA A 103 -10.46 7.85 -0.88
N THR A 104 -9.82 7.22 0.10
CA THR A 104 -10.45 6.29 1.05
C THR A 104 -9.89 6.45 2.46
N GLY A 105 -10.64 6.01 3.46
CA GLY A 105 -10.24 6.06 4.87
C GLY A 105 -9.44 4.84 5.35
N TYR A 106 -9.29 3.79 4.53
CA TYR A 106 -8.57 2.57 4.91
C TYR A 106 -7.97 1.85 3.69
N ILE A 107 -6.93 1.06 3.92
CA ILE A 107 -6.31 0.15 2.95
C ILE A 107 -6.38 -1.24 3.56
N ASP A 108 -6.85 -2.24 2.81
CA ASP A 108 -7.09 -3.58 3.34
C ASP A 108 -5.79 -4.33 3.63
N ILE A 109 -4.80 -4.16 2.75
CA ILE A 109 -3.48 -4.79 2.87
C ILE A 109 -2.42 -3.76 2.48
N MET A 110 -1.52 -3.44 3.40
CA MET A 110 -0.32 -2.67 3.09
C MET A 110 0.89 -3.59 3.13
N LEU A 111 1.67 -3.63 2.05
CA LEU A 111 2.91 -4.39 1.99
C LEU A 111 4.13 -3.47 2.17
N PHE A 112 5.15 -3.99 2.82
CA PHE A 112 6.50 -3.41 2.75
C PHE A 112 7.14 -3.90 1.45
N HIS A 113 7.46 -2.99 0.54
CA HIS A 113 7.85 -3.32 -0.83
C HIS A 113 9.35 -3.60 -0.94
N SER A 114 9.74 -4.52 -1.83
CA SER A 114 11.11 -4.97 -2.10
C SER A 114 11.83 -5.69 -0.95
N ALA A 115 11.73 -5.21 0.29
CA ALA A 115 12.40 -5.78 1.47
C ALA A 115 13.91 -6.08 1.23
N GLU A 116 14.56 -5.25 0.40
CA GLU A 116 15.94 -5.44 -0.07
C GLU A 116 16.97 -5.25 1.05
N HIS A 117 16.62 -4.44 2.05
CA HIS A 117 17.49 -4.14 3.18
C HIS A 117 16.97 -4.84 4.43
N GLU A 118 17.59 -5.97 4.78
CA GLU A 118 17.20 -6.80 5.92
C GLU A 118 17.13 -6.01 7.23
N TYR A 119 18.12 -5.15 7.50
CA TYR A 119 18.18 -4.36 8.74
C TYR A 119 17.04 -3.35 8.86
N LEU A 120 16.47 -2.86 7.75
CA LEU A 120 15.27 -2.02 7.74
C LEU A 120 14.01 -2.86 7.82
N THR A 121 13.95 -3.94 7.06
CA THR A 121 12.80 -4.85 6.99
C THR A 121 12.45 -5.39 8.37
N TYR A 122 13.46 -5.78 9.16
CA TYR A 122 13.29 -6.28 10.52
C TYR A 122 13.55 -5.24 11.60
N HIS A 123 13.65 -3.95 11.24
CA HIS A 123 13.84 -2.90 12.20
C HIS A 123 12.65 -2.84 13.17
N GLU A 124 12.92 -2.67 14.46
CA GLU A 124 11.87 -2.64 15.50
C GLU A 124 10.80 -1.61 15.20
N ALA A 125 11.19 -0.40 14.80
CA ALA A 125 10.25 0.67 14.41
C ALA A 125 9.32 0.28 13.24
N VAL A 126 9.80 -0.51 12.27
CA VAL A 126 8.98 -1.00 11.14
C VAL A 126 8.01 -2.05 11.64
N ASN A 127 8.47 -3.05 12.39
CA ASN A 127 7.60 -4.09 12.96
C ASN A 127 6.50 -3.47 13.83
N GLU A 128 6.88 -2.60 14.77
CA GLU A 128 5.92 -1.89 15.62
C GLU A 128 4.92 -1.04 14.81
N PHE A 129 5.35 -0.47 13.68
CA PHE A 129 4.47 0.31 12.82
C PHE A 129 3.38 -0.57 12.22
N TYR A 130 3.70 -1.78 11.77
CA TYR A 130 2.73 -2.70 11.16
C TYR A 130 1.85 -3.43 12.20
N GLU A 131 2.32 -3.61 13.43
CA GLU A 131 1.53 -4.24 14.50
C GLU A 131 0.47 -3.32 15.12
N LYS A 132 0.66 -2.00 15.08
CA LYS A 132 -0.12 -1.01 15.85
C LYS A 132 -1.11 -0.18 15.00
N GLN A 133 -1.44 -0.59 13.77
CA GLN A 133 -2.41 0.12 12.92
C GLN A 133 -3.85 -0.24 13.24
#